data_AF-A0A917CDJ7-F1
#
_entry.id   AF-A0A917CDJ7-F1
#
_cell.length_a   1.000
_cell.length_b   1.000
_cell.length_c   1.000
_cell.angle_alpha   90.00
_cell.angle_beta   90.00
_cell.angle_gamma   90.00
#
_symmetry.space_group_name_H-M   'P 1'
#
loop_
_entity.id
_entity.type
_entity.pdbx_description
1 polymer ?
#
loop_
_entity_poly.entity_id
_entity_poly.type
_entity_poly.pdbx_seq_one_letter_code
_entity_poly.pdbx_strand_id
1 'polypeptide(L)' 'MDKGKGQLILEVTPDSGFDELTGISGTMEINIEDGQHYYVFDYELP' A
#
# COMPACT_ATOMS: atom_id res chain seq x y z
N MET A 1 13.13 -11.85 7.80
CA MET A 1 13.93 -11.42 6.64
C MET A 1 14.40 -12.67 5.92
N ASP A 2 13.70 -13.08 4.86
CA ASP A 2 13.99 -14.31 4.13
C ASP A 2 14.85 -13.96 2.90
N LYS A 3 16.10 -14.43 2.88
CA LYS A 3 16.98 -14.42 1.68
C LYS A 3 17.13 -13.08 0.94
N GLY A 4 17.19 -11.97 1.67
CA GLY A 4 17.41 -10.63 1.06
C GLY A 4 16.19 -10.02 0.36
N LYS A 5 15.02 -10.70 0.38
CA LYS A 5 13.76 -10.06 0.01
C LYS A 5 13.16 -9.44 1.26
N GLY A 6 13.19 -8.11 1.33
CA GLY A 6 12.39 -7.38 2.31
C GLY A 6 10.93 -7.68 2.06
N GLN A 7 10.24 -8.23 3.06
CA GLN A 7 8.78 -8.31 3.02
C GLN A 7 8.28 -6.99 3.58
N LEU A 8 7.58 -6.23 2.75
CA LEU A 8 6.95 -4.99 3.13
C LEU A 8 5.44 -5.15 3.01
N ILE A 9 4.74 -4.92 4.11
CA ILE A 9 3.28 -4.96 4.18
C ILE A 9 2.86 -3.53 4.50
N LEU A 10 2.31 -2.82 3.51
CA LEU A 10 1.59 -1.56 3.72
C LEU A 10 0.13 -1.81 3.42
N GLU A 11 -0.70 -1.65 4.44
CA GLU A 11 -2.14 -1.77 4.37
C GLU A 11 -2.80 -0.52 4.93
N VAL A 12 -3.96 -0.17 4.39
CA VAL A 12 -4.77 0.89 4.99
C VAL A 12 -5.35 0.36 6.29
N THR A 13 -5.10 1.08 7.40
CA THR A 13 -5.71 0.73 8.67
C THR A 13 -7.23 0.83 8.55
N PRO A 14 -7.99 -0.19 8.98
CA PRO A 14 -9.45 -0.14 8.95
C PRO A 14 -10.00 1.14 9.57
N ASP A 15 -11.03 1.72 8.96
CA ASP A 15 -11.70 2.95 9.41
C ASP A 15 -10.82 4.21 9.50
N SER A 16 -9.62 4.20 8.90
CA SER A 16 -8.72 5.36 8.90
C SER A 16 -9.02 6.39 7.80
N GLY A 17 -9.86 6.03 6.84
CA GLY A 17 -10.29 6.93 5.77
C GLY A 17 -11.32 7.95 6.25
N PHE A 18 -11.21 9.19 5.75
CA PHE A 18 -12.14 10.29 6.05
C PHE A 18 -12.75 10.84 4.76
N ASP A 19 -13.89 11.52 4.89
CA ASP A 19 -14.62 12.16 3.79
C ASP A 19 -14.88 11.19 2.64
N GLU A 20 -14.37 11.49 1.43
CA GLU A 20 -14.50 10.68 0.23
C GLU A 20 -13.76 9.35 0.30
N LEU A 21 -12.89 9.17 1.29
CA LEU A 21 -12.13 7.95 1.54
C LEU A 21 -12.71 7.13 2.70
N THR A 22 -13.88 7.50 3.24
CA THR A 22 -14.51 6.77 4.34
C THR A 22 -14.77 5.31 3.93
N GLY A 23 -14.25 4.36 4.72
CA GLY A 23 -14.37 2.93 4.42
C GLY A 23 -13.38 2.40 3.38
N ILE A 24 -12.37 3.20 2.98
CA ILE A 24 -11.29 2.73 2.11
C ILE A 24 -10.57 1.53 2.73
N SER A 25 -10.32 0.53 1.89
CA SER A 25 -9.43 -0.58 2.21
C SER A 25 -8.47 -0.80 1.06
N GLY A 26 -7.28 -1.34 1.33
CA GLY A 26 -6.29 -1.51 0.28
C GLY A 26 -4.90 -1.86 0.78
N THR A 27 -4.05 -2.21 -0.17
CA THR A 27 -2.65 -2.56 0.04
C THR A 27 -1.76 -1.77 -0.91
N MET A 28 -0.57 -1.40 -0.44
CA MET A 28 0.41 -0.66 -1.23
C MET A 28 1.67 -1.50 -1.45
N GLU A 29 2.09 -1.58 -2.71
CA GLU A 29 3.36 -2.15 -3.12
C GLU A 29 4.33 -1.04 -3.53
N ILE A 30 5.60 -1.21 -3.20
CA ILE A 30 6.67 -0.29 -3.60
C ILE A 30 7.60 -1.01 -4.56
N ASN A 31 7.64 -0.54 -5.80
CA ASN A 31 8.57 -1.00 -6.82
C ASN A 31 9.71 0.02 -6.95
N ILE A 32 10.93 -0.47 -7.12
CA ILE A 32 12.10 0.39 -7.34
C ILE A 32 12.68 0.03 -8.70
N GLU A 33 12.56 0.93 -9.66
CA GLU A 33 13.13 0.77 -11.00
C GLU A 33 14.12 1.91 -11.25
N ASP A 34 15.36 1.57 -11.61
CA ASP A 34 16.45 2.53 -11.86
C ASP A 34 16.67 3.58 -10.75
N GLY A 35 16.41 3.20 -9.49
CA GLY A 35 16.54 4.07 -8.32
C GLY A 35 15.35 5.02 -8.09
N GLN A 36 14.33 4.96 -8.94
CA GLN A 36 13.05 5.66 -8.76
C GLN A 36 12.07 4.78 -8.00
N HIS A 37 11.42 5.35 -6.98
CA HIS A 37 10.35 4.69 -6.24
C HIS A 37 9.02 4.85 -6.99
N TYR A 38 8.35 3.73 -7.18
CA TYR A 38 6.99 3.62 -7.71
C TYR A 38 6.10 3.02 -6.64
N TYR A 39 4.94 3.63 -6.43
CA TYR A 39 3.96 3.19 -5.47
C TYR A 39 2.75 2.68 -6.23
N VAL A 40 2.46 1.39 -6.12
CA VAL A 40 1.25 0.77 -6.64
C VAL A 40 0.29 0.66 -5.48
N PHE A 41 -0.88 1.26 -5.60
CA PHE A 41 -1.89 1.24 -4.54
C PHE A 41 -3.16 0.58 -5.05
N ASP A 42 -3.37 -0.65 -4.60
CA ASP A 42 -4.59 -1.41 -4.85
C ASP A 42 -5.57 -1.07 -3.73
N TYR A 43 -6.64 -0.36 -4.07
CA TYR A 43 -7.63 0.09 -3.10
C TYR A 43 -9.05 -0.16 -3.59
N GLU A 44 -9.94 -0.31 -2.62
CA GLU A 44 -11.38 -0.43 -2.81
C GLU A 44 -12.08 0.61 -1.94
N LEU A 45 -13.14 1.18 -2.49
CA LEU A 45 -14.06 2.10 -1.81
C LEU A 45 -15.47 1.50 -1.87
N PRO A 46 -16.28 1.62 -0.80
CA PRO A 46 -17.64 1.07 -0.72
C PRO A 46 -18.65 1.76 -1.65
#